data_AF-K5UXF6-F1
#
_entry.id   AF-K5UXF6-F1
#
_cell.length_a   1.000
_cell.length_b   1.000
_cell.length_c   1.000
_cell.angle_alpha   90.00
_cell.angle_beta   90.00
_cell.angle_gamma   90.00
#
_symmetry.space_group_name_H-M   'P 1'
#
loop_
_entity.id
_entity.type
_entity.pdbx_description
1 polymer ?
#
loop_
_entity_poly.entity_id
_entity_poly.type
_entity_poly.pdbx_seq_one_letter_code
_entity_poly.pdbx_strand_id
1 'polypeptide(L)'
;MAASPKVEYVIFDMDGLLIDSERVYTEVTNNILARYGKEMTWDIKAGLMGKPEREAAAHLLSFFPDLPPDFTIDTYLSERRAGQDALSVICPGLTTTPNSTEYGVYSLAPTGIQ
;
A
#
# COMPACT_ATOMS: atom_id res chain seq x y z
N MET A 1 -36.71 19.62 15.80
CA MET A 1 -35.90 18.61 15.10
C MET A 1 -35.72 19.08 13.67
N ALA A 2 -34.57 19.63 13.31
CA ALA A 2 -34.31 20.03 11.93
C ALA A 2 -34.20 18.78 11.06
N ALA A 3 -34.95 18.72 9.96
CA ALA A 3 -34.90 17.61 9.03
C ALA A 3 -33.53 17.59 8.34
N SER A 4 -32.86 16.43 8.33
CA SER A 4 -31.60 16.26 7.62
C SER A 4 -31.78 16.56 6.12
N PRO A 5 -30.85 17.26 5.48
CA PRO A 5 -30.95 17.59 4.06
C PRO A 5 -31.01 16.32 3.21
N LYS A 6 -31.81 16.34 2.13
CA LYS A 6 -31.92 15.23 1.20
C LYS A 6 -30.59 15.07 0.45
N VAL A 7 -29.92 13.95 0.67
CA VAL A 7 -28.66 13.59 0.00
C VAL A 7 -29.01 12.89 -1.32
N GLU A 8 -28.51 13.41 -2.45
CA GLU A 8 -28.78 12.87 -3.79
C GLU A 8 -27.59 12.11 -4.39
N TYR A 9 -26.36 12.41 -3.92
CA TYR A 9 -25.12 11.80 -4.41
C TYR A 9 -24.15 11.57 -3.25
N VAL A 10 -23.39 10.48 -3.33
CA VAL A 10 -22.36 10.11 -2.34
C VAL A 10 -21.06 9.83 -3.09
N ILE A 11 -19.96 10.38 -2.60
CA ILE A 11 -18.61 10.06 -3.07
C ILE A 11 -18.02 9.13 -2.02
N PHE A 12 -17.64 7.94 -2.47
CA PHE A 12 -16.94 6.96 -1.65
C PHE A 12 -15.45 7.05 -1.97
N ASP A 13 -14.63 6.96 -0.93
CA ASP A 13 -13.21 6.71 -1.11
C ASP A 13 -13.01 5.29 -1.64
N MET A 14 -12.01 5.10 -2.49
CA MET A 14 -11.72 3.81 -3.09
C MET A 14 -10.84 2.97 -2.16
N ASP A 15 -9.84 3.59 -1.56
CA ASP A 15 -8.84 2.92 -0.74
C ASP A 15 -9.33 2.81 0.71
N GLY A 16 -9.29 1.60 1.26
CA GLY A 16 -9.70 1.30 2.63
C GLY A 16 -11.19 1.34 2.93
N LEU A 17 -12.01 1.58 1.91
CA LEU A 17 -13.46 1.42 1.99
C LEU A 17 -13.99 0.45 0.93
N LEU A 18 -13.70 0.70 -0.34
CA LEU A 18 -14.13 -0.17 -1.45
C LEU A 18 -13.10 -1.29 -1.70
N ILE A 19 -11.81 -1.00 -1.53
CA ILE A 19 -10.71 -1.96 -1.67
C ILE A 19 -10.01 -2.07 -0.31
N ASP A 20 -9.90 -3.30 0.21
CA ASP A 20 -9.14 -3.60 1.43
C ASP A 20 -7.63 -3.58 1.15
N SER A 21 -7.11 -2.37 0.91
CA SER A 21 -5.69 -2.11 0.66
C SER A 21 -4.88 -2.10 1.96
N GLU A 22 -5.49 -1.83 3.12
CA GLU A 22 -4.83 -1.87 4.43
C GLU A 22 -4.35 -3.27 4.80
N ARG A 23 -5.09 -4.32 4.42
CA ARG A 23 -4.64 -5.69 4.64
C ARG A 23 -3.34 -5.97 3.89
N VAL A 24 -3.26 -5.58 2.61
CA VAL A 24 -2.05 -5.74 1.78
C VAL A 24 -0.87 -4.97 2.39
N TYR A 25 -1.07 -3.73 2.82
CA TYR A 25 0.00 -2.94 3.47
C TYR A 25 0.53 -3.61 4.75
N THR A 26 -0.37 -4.20 5.53
CA THR A 26 -0.02 -4.89 6.78
C THR A 26 0.71 -6.19 6.50
N GLU A 27 0.21 -7.00 5.56
CA GLU A 27 0.80 -8.28 5.17
C GLU A 27 2.21 -8.11 4.57
N VAL A 28 2.39 -7.16 3.65
CA VAL A 28 3.71 -6.89 3.05
C VAL A 28 4.71 -6.46 4.11
N THR A 29 4.31 -5.56 5.00
CA THR A 29 5.21 -5.05 6.04
C THR A 29 5.57 -6.15 7.05
N ASN A 30 4.60 -6.96 7.47
CA ASN A 30 4.86 -8.10 8.35
C ASN A 30 5.71 -9.17 7.67
N ASN A 31 5.52 -9.46 6.38
CA ASN A 31 6.38 -10.40 5.64
C ASN A 31 7.83 -9.91 5.58
N ILE A 32 8.04 -8.60 5.38
CA ILE A 32 9.38 -8.00 5.39
C ILE A 32 10.01 -8.12 6.78
N LEU A 33 9.28 -7.77 7.84
CA LEU A 33 9.76 -7.80 9.23
C LEU A 33 9.93 -9.21 9.80
N ALA A 34 9.14 -10.18 9.35
CA ALA A 34 9.19 -11.57 9.80
C ALA A 34 10.56 -12.23 9.51
N ARG A 35 11.24 -11.81 8.44
CA ARG A 35 12.63 -12.24 8.14
C ARG A 35 13.62 -11.85 9.23
N TYR A 36 13.31 -10.84 10.02
CA TYR A 36 14.10 -10.35 11.14
C TYR A 36 13.51 -10.74 12.50
N GLY A 37 12.48 -11.59 12.53
CA GLY A 37 11.77 -11.97 13.76
C GLY A 37 11.02 -10.82 14.43
N LYS A 38 10.65 -9.79 13.66
CA LYS A 38 9.89 -8.64 14.14
C LYS A 38 8.48 -8.65 13.55
N GLU A 39 7.55 -8.01 14.24
CA GLU A 39 6.17 -7.86 13.79
C GLU A 39 5.73 -6.40 14.00
N MET A 40 4.95 -5.87 13.05
CA MET A 40 4.36 -4.54 13.18
C MET A 40 3.12 -4.62 14.09
N THR A 41 3.22 -4.03 15.27
CA THR A 41 2.08 -3.89 16.19
C THR A 41 1.10 -2.82 15.71
N TRP A 42 -0.12 -2.84 16.27
CA TRP A 42 -1.15 -1.85 15.96
C TRP A 42 -0.70 -0.42 16.29
N ASP A 43 0.02 -0.20 17.40
CA ASP A 43 0.52 1.12 17.78
C ASP A 43 1.49 1.70 16.74
N ILE A 44 2.38 0.86 16.21
CA ILE A 44 3.30 1.25 15.13
C ILE A 44 2.49 1.55 13.86
N LYS A 45 1.54 0.68 13.50
CA LYS A 45 0.66 0.88 12.34
C LYS A 45 -0.12 2.20 12.41
N ALA A 46 -0.69 2.53 13.57
CA ALA A 46 -1.42 3.77 13.80
C ALA A 46 -0.51 5.00 13.65
N GLY A 47 0.75 4.90 14.11
CA GLY A 47 1.75 5.96 13.93
C GLY A 47 2.20 6.17 12.48
N LEU A 48 2.02 5.17 11.61
CA LEU A 48 2.37 5.23 10.19
C LEU A 48 1.26 5.83 9.32
N MET A 49 0.00 5.71 9.76
CA MET A 49 -1.16 6.21 9.02
C MET A 49 -1.11 7.74 8.86
N GLY A 50 -1.41 8.21 7.65
CA GLY A 50 -1.41 9.64 7.32
C GLY A 50 -0.03 10.26 7.10
N LYS A 51 1.06 9.49 7.20
CA LYS A 51 2.42 9.96 6.91
C LYS A 51 2.82 9.71 5.44
N PRO A 52 3.65 10.58 4.85
CA PRO A 52 4.30 10.28 3.58
C PRO A 52 5.12 8.99 3.63
N GLU A 53 5.25 8.29 2.50
CA GLU A 53 5.93 6.98 2.40
C GLU A 53 7.33 6.96 3.05
N ARG A 54 8.16 7.98 2.80
CA ARG A 54 9.51 8.05 3.38
C ARG A 54 9.52 8.33 4.89
N GLU A 55 8.61 9.18 5.37
CA GLU A 55 8.46 9.45 6.81
C GLU A 55 7.93 8.23 7.56
N ALA A 56 6.96 7.53 6.97
CA ALA A 56 6.45 6.29 7.51
C ALA A 56 7.57 5.23 7.61
N ALA A 57 8.36 5.04 6.55
CA ALA A 57 9.50 4.13 6.57
C ALA A 57 10.53 4.50 7.65
N ALA A 58 10.90 5.78 7.77
CA ALA A 58 11.81 6.26 8.81
C ALA A 58 11.25 6.01 10.22
N HIS A 59 9.95 6.25 10.41
CA HIS A 59 9.29 6.01 11.69
C HIS A 59 9.26 4.52 12.04
N LEU A 60 8.93 3.66 11.08
CA LEU A 60 8.96 2.20 11.27
C LEU A 60 10.36 1.71 11.65
N LEU A 61 11.40 2.14 10.94
CA LEU A 61 12.78 1.77 11.23
C LEU A 61 13.24 2.28 12.61
N SER A 62 12.72 3.42 13.08
CA SER A 62 13.06 3.94 14.41
C SER A 62 12.61 3.04 15.57
N PHE A 63 11.62 2.16 15.36
CA PHE A 63 11.18 1.18 16.36
C PHE A 63 12.03 -0.09 16.38
N PHE A 64 12.87 -0.32 15.37
CA PHE A 64 13.64 -1.55 15.21
C PHE A 64 15.14 -1.26 15.08
N PRO A 65 15.81 -0.83 16.17
CA PRO A 65 17.25 -0.55 16.16
C PRO A 65 18.12 -1.81 15.94
N ASP A 66 17.53 -3.01 16.09
CA ASP A 66 18.22 -4.30 15.89
C ASP A 66 18.36 -4.71 14.41
N LEU A 67 17.82 -3.93 13.48
CA LEU A 67 17.89 -4.25 12.05
C LEU A 67 19.33 -4.07 11.53
N PRO A 68 19.74 -4.87 10.52
CA PRO A 68 21.07 -4.72 9.92
C PRO A 68 21.28 -3.30 9.37
N PRO A 69 22.50 -2.75 9.46
CA PRO A 69 22.82 -1.43 8.91
C PRO A 69 22.64 -1.34 7.38
N ASP A 70 22.62 -2.48 6.68
CA ASP A 70 22.32 -2.57 5.25
C ASP A 70 20.83 -2.34 4.92
N PHE A 71 19.96 -2.39 5.93
CA PHE A 71 18.53 -2.17 5.78
C PHE A 71 18.18 -0.68 5.82
N THR A 72 18.45 -0.01 4.70
CA THR A 72 18.16 1.42 4.52
C THR A 72 16.68 1.67 4.19
N ILE A 73 16.23 2.93 4.31
CA ILE A 73 14.89 3.35 3.91
C ILE A 73 14.61 2.95 2.46
N ASP A 74 15.55 3.19 1.54
CA ASP A 74 15.37 2.89 0.12
C ASP A 74 15.29 1.38 -0.15
N THR A 75 16.03 0.55 0.60
CA THR A 75 15.90 -0.91 0.58
C THR A 75 14.49 -1.32 1.01
N TYR A 76 14.00 -0.83 2.15
CA TYR A 76 12.65 -1.12 2.63
C TYR A 76 11.57 -0.71 1.61
N LEU A 77 11.70 0.48 1.01
CA LEU A 77 10.72 0.97 0.04
C LEU A 77 10.69 0.14 -1.24
N SER A 78 11.85 -0.32 -1.72
CA SER A 78 11.91 -1.18 -2.91
C SER A 78 11.29 -2.56 -2.66
N GLU A 79 11.58 -3.18 -1.51
CA GLU A 79 10.96 -4.45 -1.12
C GLU A 79 9.45 -4.32 -0.87
N ARG A 80 9.03 -3.23 -0.21
CA ARG A 80 7.61 -2.93 0.02
C ARG A 80 6.86 -2.80 -1.29
N ARG A 81 7.42 -2.06 -2.26
CA ARG A 81 6.82 -1.88 -3.59
C ARG A 81 6.70 -3.22 -4.32
N ALA A 82 7.76 -4.02 -4.33
CA ALA A 82 7.72 -5.36 -4.94
C ALA A 82 6.67 -6.27 -4.28
N GLY A 83 6.55 -6.23 -2.95
CA GLY A 83 5.54 -7.00 -2.22
C GLY A 83 4.11 -6.54 -2.50
N GLN A 84 3.90 -5.22 -2.59
CA GLN A 84 2.60 -4.65 -2.96
C GLN A 84 2.22 -5.02 -4.40
N ASP A 85 3.14 -4.94 -5.35
CA ASP A 85 2.91 -5.31 -6.75
C ASP A 85 2.64 -6.83 -6.91
N ALA A 86 3.25 -7.68 -6.08
CA ALA A 86 2.96 -9.11 -6.08
C ALA A 86 1.55 -9.43 -5.56
N LEU A 87 1.07 -8.67 -4.57
CA LEU A 87 -0.26 -8.84 -3.96
C LEU A 87 -1.36 -8.06 -4.68
N SER A 88 -1.01 -7.05 -5.48
CA SER A 88 -1.95 -6.21 -6.23
C SER A 88 -2.66 -6.96 -7.37
N VAL A 89 -2.26 -8.19 -7.68
CA VAL A 89 -2.95 -9.09 -8.62
C VAL A 89 -4.43 -9.33 -8.26
N ILE A 90 -4.82 -9.09 -6.99
CA ILE A 90 -6.23 -9.12 -6.57
C ILE A 90 -7.07 -7.99 -7.23
N CYS A 91 -6.43 -6.95 -7.78
CA CYS A 91 -7.05 -5.91 -8.58
C CYS A 91 -6.52 -5.95 -10.03
N PRO A 92 -7.18 -6.67 -10.97
CA PRO A 92 -6.66 -7.00 -12.30
C PRO A 92 -6.66 -5.82 -13.31
N GLY A 93 -6.13 -4.66 -12.92
CA GLY A 93 -6.11 -3.44 -13.74
C GLY A 93 -4.90 -2.52 -13.58
N LEU A 94 -4.01 -2.76 -12.61
CA LEU A 94 -2.77 -1.98 -12.45
C LEU A 94 -1.54 -2.90 -12.62
N THR A 95 -1.20 -3.20 -13.87
CA THR A 95 0.16 -3.65 -14.19
C THR A 95 1.08 -2.44 -14.22
N THR A 96 1.91 -2.27 -13.19
CA THR A 96 3.06 -1.37 -13.24
C THR A 96 4.09 -2.00 -14.18
N THR A 97 4.20 -1.50 -15.41
CA THR A 97 5.34 -1.85 -16.25
C THR A 97 6.61 -1.27 -15.61
N PRO A 98 7.77 -1.95 -15.65
CA PRO A 98 8.98 -1.53 -14.93
C PRO A 98 9.60 -0.20 -15.41
N ASN A 99 8.98 0.44 -16.40
CA ASN A 99 9.42 1.70 -16.99
C ASN A 99 8.18 2.49 -17.43
N SER A 100 7.86 3.61 -16.76
CA SER A 100 7.04 4.66 -17.39
C SER A 100 7.12 5.97 -16.62
N THR A 101 8.08 6.81 -17.05
CA THR A 101 8.00 8.27 -16.94
C THR A 101 7.10 8.86 -18.05
N GLU A 102 6.13 8.10 -18.56
CA GLU A 102 5.25 8.53 -19.63
C GLU A 102 3.81 8.16 -19.31
N TYR A 103 2.95 9.17 -19.43
CA TYR A 103 1.50 9.11 -19.33
C TYR A 103 0.93 7.84 -19.99
N GLY A 104 0.38 6.94 -19.17
CA GLY A 104 -0.13 5.65 -19.61
C GLY A 104 -1.33 5.81 -20.54
N VAL A 105 -1.15 5.42 -21.79
CA VAL A 105 -2.26 5.16 -22.73
C VAL A 105 -2.76 3.74 -22.42
N TYR A 106 -3.92 3.64 -21.78
CA TYR A 106 -4.57 2.36 -21.52
C TYR A 106 -5.16 1.81 -22.83
N SER A 107 -4.57 0.75 -23.37
CA SER A 107 -5.17 -0.01 -24.47
C SER A 107 -5.94 -1.19 -23.88
N LEU A 108 -7.26 -1.19 -24.07
CA LEU A 108 -8.11 -2.33 -23.72
C LEU A 108 -7.79 -3.48 -24.68
N ALA A 109 -7.18 -4.55 -24.16
CA ALA A 109 -7.03 -5.78 -24.92
C ALA A 109 -8.44 -6.33 -25.26
N PRO A 110 -8.73 -6.65 -26.53
CA PRO A 110 -10.02 -7.21 -26.91
C PRO A 110 -10.13 -8.62 -26.33
N THR A 111 -11.00 -8.77 -25.32
CA THR A 111 -11.45 -10.08 -24.84
C THR A 111 -12.19 -10.77 -25.98
N GLY A 112 -11.54 -11.76 -26.60
CA GLY A 112 -12.15 -12.65 -27.56
C GLY A 112 -13.26 -13.45 -26.90
N ILE A 113 -14.50 -13.18 -27.32
CA ILE A 113 -15.65 -14.06 -27.11
C ILE A 113 -15.53 -15.19 -28.14
N GLN A 114 -15.44 -16.43 -27.69
CA GLN A 114 -15.89 -17.59 -28.47
C GLN A 114 -17.33 -17.92 -28.09
#